data_AF-A0AAW6WJX6-F1
#
_entry.id   AF-A0AAW6WJX6-F1
#
_cell.length_a   1.000
_cell.length_b   1.000
_cell.length_c   1.000
_cell.angle_alpha   90.00
_cell.angle_beta   90.00
_cell.angle_gamma   90.00
#
_symmetry.space_group_name_H-M   'P 1'
#
loop_
_entity.id
_entity.type
_entity.pdbx_description
1 polymer ?
#
loop_
_entity_poly.entity_id
_entity_poly.type
_entity_poly.pdbx_seq_one_letter_code
_entity_poly.pdbx_strand_id
1 'polypeptide(L)'
;MKFQAPYGSNDPNAPYVDKNTPGAQSGSRIPAGFPNWVMREIVDVIEKCGLVPADALQLYQAIRSLSLTPLTQDTTFYIRTDGDDNNSGLTNTAAGAFKTLLGAYNKTRARYFANGYTITFQLGIPGAYLGMVHDTWPGDITISGDTANRANYQILNVPAQKSCVAAFAGKGLTVKGASLIGTPGADQRCAWSFGGNLVLSNVDFRSTGAGILTSVLAGNSGSVTLIDEIDVYNATQSFISAQDGAVVYLGSSNIAANIVLQSLLSFSIAFASVADSGRLIRRNVTIGGAGATGKRFDVSMNGVIDIAGGGATFFPGDAAGTQASGGQYA
;
A
#
# COMPACT_ATOMS: atom_id res chain seq x y z
N MET A 1 32.39 12.18 21.33
CA MET A 1 33.11 12.40 22.61
C MET A 1 34.65 12.25 22.46
N LYS A 2 35.48 13.11 23.10
CA LYS A 2 36.95 12.94 23.22
C LYS A 2 37.29 12.07 24.45
N PHE A 3 38.42 11.34 24.41
CA PHE A 3 38.92 10.60 25.58
C PHE A 3 39.18 11.55 26.76
N GLN A 4 38.79 11.12 27.97
CA GLN A 4 39.00 11.86 29.21
C GLN A 4 39.94 11.02 30.08
N ALA A 5 41.19 11.45 30.24
CA ALA A 5 42.17 10.76 31.08
C ALA A 5 41.72 10.69 32.55
N PRO A 6 42.21 9.71 33.34
CA PRO A 6 41.96 9.64 34.77
C PRO A 6 42.22 10.98 35.49
N TYR A 7 41.38 11.29 36.48
CA TYR A 7 41.47 12.54 37.22
C TYR A 7 42.85 12.67 37.89
N GLY A 8 43.54 13.78 37.60
CA GLY A 8 44.89 14.06 38.11
C GLY A 8 46.03 13.46 37.28
N SER A 9 45.75 12.79 36.14
CA SER A 9 46.79 12.35 35.20
C SER A 9 47.34 13.53 34.39
N ASN A 10 48.68 13.62 34.30
CA ASN A 10 49.36 14.56 33.40
C ASN A 10 49.52 13.99 31.98
N ASP A 11 49.33 12.68 31.80
CA ASP A 11 49.30 12.04 30.49
C ASP A 11 47.85 12.05 29.96
N PRO A 12 47.58 12.75 28.83
CA PRO A 12 46.25 12.86 28.25
C PRO A 12 45.71 11.52 27.70
N ASN A 13 46.55 10.49 27.56
CA ASN A 13 46.16 9.16 27.07
C ASN A 13 46.30 8.06 28.14
N ALA A 14 46.51 8.42 29.41
CA ALA A 14 46.67 7.45 30.48
C ALA A 14 45.46 6.50 30.56
N PRO A 15 45.67 5.18 30.66
CA PRO A 15 44.58 4.22 30.79
C PRO A 15 43.94 4.31 32.19
N TYR A 16 42.67 3.94 32.27
CA TYR A 16 42.02 3.66 33.56
C TYR A 16 42.53 2.31 34.08
N VAL A 17 42.95 2.30 35.35
CA VAL A 17 43.47 1.11 36.02
C VAL A 17 42.63 0.78 37.25
N ASP A 18 42.44 -0.52 37.48
CA ASP A 18 41.73 -1.01 38.65
C ASP A 18 42.57 -0.85 39.92
N LYS A 19 41.89 -0.84 41.07
CA LYS A 19 42.56 -0.89 42.36
C LYS A 19 43.20 -2.27 42.55
N ASN A 20 44.50 -2.30 42.83
CA ASN A 20 45.22 -3.52 43.19
C ASN A 20 45.84 -3.36 44.59
N THR A 21 45.17 -3.92 45.60
CA THR A 21 45.59 -3.82 47.01
C THR A 21 46.93 -4.54 47.28
N PRO A 22 47.17 -5.78 46.80
CA PRO A 22 48.48 -6.44 46.92
C PRO A 22 49.64 -5.65 46.29
N GLY A 23 49.38 -4.95 45.17
CA GLY A 23 50.37 -4.11 44.49
C GLY A 23 50.44 -2.66 45.00
N ALA A 24 49.72 -2.31 46.07
CA ALA A 24 49.57 -0.95 46.58
C ALA A 24 49.17 0.10 45.52
N GLN A 25 48.46 -0.32 44.47
CA GLN A 25 48.01 0.55 43.38
C GLN A 25 46.59 1.05 43.66
N SER A 26 46.44 2.38 43.71
CA SER A 26 45.13 3.01 43.77
C SER A 26 44.45 2.95 42.39
N GLY A 27 43.15 2.66 42.38
CA GLY A 27 42.37 2.68 41.15
C GLY A 27 42.23 4.10 40.59
N SER A 28 42.10 4.22 39.27
CA SER A 28 41.88 5.48 38.58
C SER A 28 40.61 6.17 39.07
N ARG A 29 40.71 7.47 39.34
CA ARG A 29 39.56 8.30 39.66
C ARG A 29 38.90 8.78 38.38
N ILE A 30 37.59 8.60 38.27
CA ILE A 30 36.83 9.03 37.09
C ILE A 30 36.62 10.56 37.16
N PRO A 31 37.05 11.33 36.14
CA PRO A 31 36.79 12.76 36.08
C PRO A 31 35.31 13.01 35.82
N ALA A 32 34.74 14.08 36.38
CA ALA A 32 33.32 14.42 36.22
C ALA A 32 32.90 14.60 34.75
N GLY A 33 33.81 15.02 33.88
CA GLY A 33 33.56 15.12 32.44
C GLY A 33 33.17 13.78 31.80
N PHE A 34 33.68 12.65 32.30
CA PHE A 34 33.38 11.34 31.74
C PHE A 34 31.88 11.00 31.82
N PRO A 35 31.23 10.88 33.00
CA PRO A 35 29.81 10.57 33.07
C PRO A 35 28.94 11.66 32.43
N ASN A 36 29.30 12.95 32.58
CA ASN A 36 28.54 14.06 32.01
C ASN A 36 28.42 13.97 30.48
N TRP A 37 29.54 13.72 29.79
CA TRP A 37 29.54 13.63 28.33
C TRP A 37 28.94 12.31 27.82
N VAL A 38 29.16 11.20 28.52
CA VAL A 38 28.52 9.92 28.16
C VAL A 38 27.00 10.03 28.25
N MET A 39 26.48 10.57 29.35
CA MET A 39 25.03 10.74 29.53
C MET A 39 24.46 11.71 28.49
N ARG A 40 25.13 12.84 28.23
CA ARG A 40 24.71 13.80 27.20
C ARG A 40 24.67 13.21 25.81
N GLU A 41 25.65 12.38 25.42
CA GLU A 41 25.68 11.73 24.12
C GLU A 41 24.50 10.74 23.97
N ILE A 42 24.19 9.98 25.01
CA ILE A 42 23.03 9.07 25.02
C ILE A 42 21.72 9.85 24.90
N VAL A 43 21.57 10.94 25.64
CA VAL A 43 20.39 11.83 25.57
C VAL A 43 20.25 12.46 24.19
N ASP A 44 21.34 12.98 23.60
CA ASP A 44 21.35 13.55 22.26
C ASP A 44 20.93 12.53 21.19
N VAL A 45 21.37 11.27 21.32
CA VAL A 45 20.89 10.17 20.45
C VAL A 45 19.39 9.94 20.62
N ILE A 46 18.86 9.92 21.85
CA ILE A 46 17.44 9.73 22.13
C ILE A 46 16.60 10.89 21.55
N GLU A 47 17.04 12.13 21.76
CA GLU A 47 16.36 13.34 21.26
C GLU A 47 16.36 13.40 19.73
N LYS A 48 17.49 13.13 19.08
CA LYS A 48 17.59 13.09 17.60
C LYS A 48 16.75 11.99 16.97
N CYS A 49 16.39 10.97 17.76
CA CYS A 49 15.46 9.91 17.36
C CYS A 49 13.98 10.29 17.59
N GLY A 50 13.68 11.51 18.02
CA GLY A 50 12.32 11.99 18.26
C GLY A 50 11.67 11.44 19.52
N LEU A 51 12.45 10.85 20.43
CA LEU A 51 11.99 10.36 21.73
C LEU A 51 12.19 11.45 22.78
N VAL A 52 11.24 11.59 23.71
CA VAL A 52 11.40 12.47 24.88
C VAL A 52 12.26 11.73 25.91
N PRO A 53 13.43 12.29 26.32
CA PRO A 53 14.26 11.65 27.34
C PRO A 53 13.51 11.44 28.65
N ALA A 54 13.63 10.25 29.21
CA ALA A 54 13.00 9.85 30.46
C ALA A 54 13.91 8.88 31.21
N ASP A 55 13.62 8.65 32.50
CA ASP A 55 14.32 7.66 33.33
C ASP A 55 13.88 6.22 32.97
N ALA A 56 14.12 5.82 31.72
CA ALA A 56 13.75 4.54 31.13
C ALA A 56 14.81 4.05 30.13
N LEU A 57 14.75 2.76 29.77
CA LEU A 57 15.66 2.16 28.78
C LEU A 57 15.26 2.55 27.35
N GLN A 58 15.75 3.70 26.87
CA GLN A 58 15.38 4.26 25.56
C GLN A 58 16.44 4.08 24.46
N LEU A 59 17.70 3.81 24.81
CA LEU A 59 18.81 3.76 23.84
C LEU A 59 18.61 2.72 22.73
N TYR A 60 18.10 1.52 23.06
CA TYR A 60 17.80 0.50 22.06
C TYR A 60 16.71 0.96 21.08
N GLN A 61 15.67 1.63 21.57
CA GLN A 61 14.58 2.16 20.75
C GLN A 61 15.11 3.26 19.81
N ALA A 62 15.95 4.16 20.33
CA ALA A 62 16.65 5.18 19.57
C ALA A 62 17.52 4.56 18.45
N ILE A 63 18.41 3.60 18.79
CA ILE A 63 19.26 2.92 17.81
C ILE A 63 18.44 2.21 16.72
N ARG A 64 17.32 1.57 17.08
CA ARG A 64 16.42 0.93 16.11
C ARG A 64 15.73 1.93 15.19
N SER A 65 15.52 3.17 15.63
CA SER A 65 14.96 4.23 14.79
C SER A 65 16.00 4.85 13.83
N LEU A 66 17.29 4.82 14.20
CA LEU A 66 18.39 5.34 13.38
C LEU A 66 18.71 4.50 12.12
N SER A 67 18.18 3.28 12.00
CA SER A 67 18.43 2.42 10.83
C SER A 67 17.60 2.81 9.59
N LEU A 68 16.65 3.74 9.73
CA LEU A 68 15.87 4.28 8.63
C LEU A 68 16.17 5.77 8.43
N THR A 69 16.40 6.17 7.19
CA THR A 69 16.53 7.59 6.83
C THR A 69 15.13 8.20 6.76
N PRO A 70 14.81 9.24 7.55
CA PRO A 70 13.52 9.91 7.41
C PRO A 70 13.45 10.61 6.06
N LEU A 71 12.33 10.47 5.36
CA LEU A 71 12.05 11.32 4.21
C LEU A 71 11.89 12.76 4.70
N THR A 72 12.37 13.71 3.91
CA THR A 72 12.28 15.15 4.17
C THR A 72 11.38 15.86 3.17
N GLN A 73 10.83 15.12 2.20
CA GLN A 73 9.91 15.58 1.17
C GLN A 73 9.20 14.38 0.54
N ASP A 74 8.10 14.65 -0.18
CA ASP A 74 7.49 13.66 -1.06
C ASP A 74 8.55 13.09 -2.01
N THR A 75 8.58 11.76 -2.13
CA THR A 75 9.67 11.06 -2.81
C THR A 75 9.12 10.06 -3.82
N THR A 76 9.62 10.16 -5.05
CA THR A 76 9.33 9.23 -6.13
C THR A 76 10.47 8.24 -6.30
N PHE A 77 10.14 6.96 -6.27
CA PHE A 77 11.01 5.87 -6.69
C PHE A 77 10.53 5.34 -8.04
N TYR A 78 11.45 5.20 -8.98
CA TYR A 78 11.20 4.69 -10.31
C TYR A 78 11.38 3.18 -10.35
N ILE A 79 10.45 2.52 -11.04
CA ILE A 79 10.44 1.09 -11.33
C ILE A 79 10.43 0.94 -12.84
N ARG A 80 11.39 0.21 -13.41
CA ARG A 80 11.45 -0.07 -14.85
C ARG A 80 11.72 -1.56 -15.08
N THR A 81 11.14 -2.13 -16.12
CA THR A 81 11.34 -3.54 -16.48
C THR A 81 12.79 -3.88 -16.85
N ASP A 82 13.57 -2.88 -17.26
CA ASP A 82 15.01 -2.95 -17.55
C ASP A 82 15.92 -2.53 -16.37
N GLY A 83 15.35 -2.32 -15.17
CA GLY A 83 16.07 -1.93 -13.96
C GLY A 83 16.72 -3.09 -13.17
N ASP A 84 17.21 -2.79 -11.96
CA ASP A 84 17.76 -3.75 -10.99
C ASP A 84 17.27 -3.43 -9.56
N ASP A 85 16.83 -4.44 -8.81
CA ASP A 85 16.32 -4.25 -7.44
C ASP A 85 17.42 -3.88 -6.42
N ASN A 86 18.68 -3.86 -6.82
CA ASN A 86 19.79 -3.33 -6.03
C ASN A 86 19.98 -1.82 -6.17
N ASN A 87 19.33 -1.19 -7.16
CA ASN A 87 19.42 0.25 -7.39
C ASN A 87 18.78 1.07 -6.25
N SER A 88 18.89 2.40 -6.34
CA SER A 88 18.28 3.32 -5.37
C SER A 88 16.80 3.59 -5.66
N GLY A 89 16.38 3.48 -6.93
CA GLY A 89 15.08 3.92 -7.42
C GLY A 89 14.98 5.43 -7.64
N LEU A 90 16.01 6.22 -7.36
CA LEU A 90 15.88 7.69 -7.34
C LEU A 90 16.03 8.36 -8.72
N THR A 91 16.39 7.60 -9.75
CA THR A 91 16.55 8.12 -11.13
C THR A 91 15.84 7.22 -12.14
N ASN A 92 15.15 7.83 -13.12
CA ASN A 92 14.40 7.11 -14.15
C ASN A 92 15.30 6.60 -15.30
N THR A 93 16.23 5.71 -14.98
CA THR A 93 17.11 5.05 -15.95
C THR A 93 17.27 3.58 -15.57
N ALA A 94 17.68 2.72 -16.51
CA ALA A 94 17.92 1.29 -16.22
C ALA A 94 18.93 1.09 -15.07
N ALA A 95 19.98 1.93 -15.00
CA ALA A 95 20.99 1.88 -13.95
C ALA A 95 20.53 2.49 -12.60
N GLY A 96 19.37 3.13 -12.56
CA GLY A 96 18.89 3.88 -11.40
C GLY A 96 17.58 3.40 -10.80
N ALA A 97 16.70 2.83 -11.62
CA ALA A 97 15.38 2.37 -11.24
C ALA A 97 15.41 0.96 -10.63
N PHE A 98 14.47 0.67 -9.73
CA PHE A 98 14.18 -0.70 -9.32
C PHE A 98 13.64 -1.52 -10.50
N LYS A 99 13.79 -2.84 -10.44
CA LYS A 99 13.24 -3.74 -11.47
C LYS A 99 11.78 -4.06 -11.23
N THR A 100 11.41 -4.26 -9.96
CA THR A 100 10.09 -4.76 -9.58
C THR A 100 9.42 -3.88 -8.53
N LEU A 101 8.08 -3.88 -8.50
CA LEU A 101 7.31 -3.20 -7.46
C LEU A 101 7.60 -3.79 -6.06
N LEU A 102 7.72 -5.11 -5.96
CA LEU A 102 8.06 -5.78 -4.71
C LEU A 102 9.51 -5.47 -4.24
N GLY A 103 10.45 -5.40 -5.17
CA GLY A 103 11.83 -5.00 -4.91
C GLY A 103 11.92 -3.57 -4.40
N ALA A 104 11.23 -2.64 -5.08
CA ALA A 104 11.07 -1.26 -4.63
C ALA A 104 10.50 -1.21 -3.21
N TYR A 105 9.33 -1.83 -2.97
CA TYR A 105 8.69 -1.91 -1.66
C TYR A 105 9.63 -2.40 -0.55
N ASN A 106 10.31 -3.52 -0.78
CA ASN A 106 11.20 -4.12 0.20
C ASN A 106 12.42 -3.26 0.50
N LYS A 107 13.04 -2.66 -0.53
CA LYS A 107 14.24 -1.85 -0.36
C LYS A 107 13.90 -0.49 0.24
N THR A 108 12.80 0.14 -0.16
CA THR A 108 12.41 1.45 0.36
C THR A 108 12.00 1.36 1.82
N ARG A 109 11.17 0.38 2.21
CA ARG A 109 10.78 0.21 3.62
C ARG A 109 11.95 -0.15 4.55
N ALA A 110 13.00 -0.78 4.00
CA ALA A 110 14.20 -1.12 4.75
C ALA A 110 15.20 0.05 4.86
N ARG A 111 15.04 1.10 4.06
CA ARG A 111 15.95 2.25 3.99
C ARG A 111 15.33 3.53 4.55
N TYR A 112 14.02 3.70 4.41
CA TYR A 112 13.33 4.96 4.65
C TYR A 112 12.15 4.84 5.62
N PHE A 113 11.98 5.88 6.41
CA PHE A 113 10.77 6.14 7.18
C PHE A 113 9.97 7.26 6.49
N ALA A 114 8.69 7.03 6.21
CA ALA A 114 7.85 7.95 5.41
C ALA A 114 7.75 9.36 6.01
N ASN A 115 7.81 9.49 7.34
CA ASN A 115 7.83 10.77 8.06
C ASN A 115 6.70 11.74 7.66
N GLY A 116 5.52 11.20 7.34
CA GLY A 116 4.36 11.98 6.90
C GLY A 116 4.40 12.43 5.42
N TYR A 117 5.47 12.11 4.69
CA TYR A 117 5.58 12.39 3.26
C TYR A 117 5.01 11.27 2.39
N THR A 118 4.59 11.64 1.18
CA THR A 118 4.03 10.72 0.19
C THR A 118 5.14 9.93 -0.49
N ILE A 119 4.94 8.62 -0.62
CA ILE A 119 5.82 7.74 -1.39
C ILE A 119 5.14 7.38 -2.71
N THR A 120 5.80 7.68 -3.82
CA THR A 120 5.31 7.32 -5.16
C THR A 120 6.22 6.28 -5.79
N PHE A 121 5.64 5.18 -6.24
CA PHE A 121 6.25 4.18 -7.11
C PHE A 121 5.85 4.47 -8.55
N GLN A 122 6.71 5.18 -9.26
CA GLN A 122 6.48 5.56 -10.65
C GLN A 122 6.97 4.44 -11.58
N LEU A 123 6.07 3.89 -12.39
CA LEU A 123 6.43 3.01 -13.50
C LEU A 123 7.10 3.88 -14.57
N GLY A 124 8.40 3.69 -14.76
CA GLY A 124 9.25 4.60 -15.51
C GLY A 124 9.16 4.48 -17.03
N ILE A 125 8.72 3.31 -17.53
CA ILE A 125 8.54 2.98 -18.95
C ILE A 125 7.33 2.07 -19.18
N PRO A 126 6.78 2.01 -20.40
CA PRO A 126 5.88 0.95 -20.80
C PRO A 126 6.44 -0.44 -20.49
N GLY A 127 5.59 -1.34 -20.00
CA GLY A 127 6.01 -2.68 -19.66
C GLY A 127 5.04 -3.42 -18.76
N ALA A 128 5.37 -4.68 -18.51
CA ALA A 128 4.66 -5.55 -17.60
C ALA A 128 5.41 -5.68 -16.28
N TYR A 129 4.76 -5.28 -15.20
CA TYR A 129 5.27 -5.26 -13.84
C TYR A 129 4.53 -6.27 -13.01
N LEU A 130 5.23 -7.12 -12.27
CA LEU A 130 4.56 -7.99 -11.29
C LEU A 130 3.96 -7.13 -10.17
N GLY A 131 2.74 -7.49 -9.79
CA GLY A 131 1.98 -6.89 -8.71
C GLY A 131 2.65 -6.91 -7.33
N MET A 132 2.07 -6.13 -6.41
CA MET A 132 2.52 -6.09 -5.01
C MET A 132 1.35 -5.97 -4.03
N VAL A 133 1.63 -6.38 -2.80
CA VAL A 133 0.77 -6.18 -1.64
C VAL A 133 1.40 -5.14 -0.73
N HIS A 134 0.60 -4.20 -0.25
CA HIS A 134 0.97 -3.27 0.80
C HIS A 134 0.38 -3.73 2.13
N ASP A 135 1.23 -4.23 3.02
CA ASP A 135 0.82 -4.94 4.25
C ASP A 135 1.44 -4.43 5.55
N THR A 136 2.65 -3.87 5.50
CA THR A 136 3.49 -3.70 6.69
C THR A 136 4.16 -2.35 6.79
N TRP A 137 4.50 -1.69 5.67
CA TRP A 137 5.16 -0.38 5.73
C TRP A 137 4.18 0.67 6.29
N PRO A 138 4.56 1.45 7.32
CA PRO A 138 3.81 2.65 7.70
C PRO A 138 3.84 3.73 6.61
N GLY A 139 2.69 4.36 6.37
CA GLY A 139 2.48 5.38 5.35
C GLY A 139 1.63 4.87 4.20
N ASP A 140 1.13 5.77 3.35
CA ASP A 140 0.37 5.41 2.15
C ASP A 140 1.30 5.39 0.93
N ILE A 141 1.05 4.47 0.00
CA ILE A 141 1.84 4.31 -1.22
C ILE A 141 0.99 4.66 -2.43
N THR A 142 1.54 5.41 -3.38
CA THR A 142 0.95 5.59 -4.71
C THR A 142 1.75 4.84 -5.76
N ILE A 143 1.14 3.90 -6.48
CA ILE A 143 1.69 3.34 -7.72
C ILE A 143 1.15 4.17 -8.89
N SER A 144 2.04 4.71 -9.70
CA SER A 144 1.71 5.65 -10.77
C SER A 144 2.32 5.19 -12.09
N GLY A 145 1.48 4.94 -13.09
CA GLY A 145 1.89 4.76 -14.49
C GLY A 145 1.70 6.06 -15.29
N ASP A 146 1.03 5.95 -16.43
CA ASP A 146 0.67 7.06 -17.31
C ASP A 146 -0.85 7.03 -17.57
N THR A 147 -1.56 8.06 -17.12
CA THR A 147 -3.03 8.13 -17.23
C THR A 147 -3.53 8.26 -18.66
N ALA A 148 -2.72 8.75 -19.59
CA ALA A 148 -3.07 8.83 -21.01
C ALA A 148 -2.75 7.52 -21.76
N ASN A 149 -1.82 6.72 -21.25
CA ASN A 149 -1.30 5.51 -21.92
C ASN A 149 -1.44 4.24 -21.07
N ARG A 150 -2.53 4.12 -20.29
CA ARG A 150 -2.75 3.06 -19.29
C ARG A 150 -2.47 1.65 -19.80
N ALA A 151 -2.91 1.35 -21.03
CA ALA A 151 -2.75 0.07 -21.71
C ALA A 151 -1.30 -0.45 -21.78
N ASN A 152 -0.34 0.48 -21.82
CA ASN A 152 1.09 0.20 -21.96
C ASN A 152 1.79 -0.06 -20.61
N TYR A 153 1.12 0.24 -19.49
CA TYR A 153 1.63 0.08 -18.14
C TYR A 153 0.83 -0.99 -17.43
N GLN A 154 1.30 -2.23 -17.52
CA GLN A 154 0.55 -3.40 -17.08
C GLN A 154 1.04 -3.86 -15.71
N ILE A 155 0.15 -3.93 -14.72
CA ILE A 155 0.41 -4.55 -13.43
C ILE A 155 -0.22 -5.94 -13.44
N LEU A 156 0.64 -6.95 -13.47
CA LEU A 156 0.24 -8.35 -13.59
C LEU A 156 -0.14 -8.92 -12.23
N ASN A 157 -1.16 -9.78 -12.23
CA ASN A 157 -1.49 -10.60 -11.09
C ASN A 157 -0.28 -11.47 -10.66
N VAL A 158 -0.05 -11.54 -9.35
CA VAL A 158 0.88 -12.50 -8.75
C VAL A 158 0.05 -13.65 -8.18
N PRO A 159 0.11 -14.87 -8.76
CA PRO A 159 -0.79 -15.97 -8.37
C PRO A 159 -0.81 -16.30 -6.87
N ALA A 160 0.34 -16.20 -6.20
CA ALA A 160 0.45 -16.40 -4.76
C ALA A 160 -0.25 -15.30 -3.92
N GLN A 161 -0.36 -14.08 -4.45
CA GLN A 161 -1.08 -12.94 -3.85
C GLN A 161 -2.55 -12.89 -4.27
N LYS A 162 -2.92 -13.67 -5.29
CA LYS A 162 -4.27 -13.76 -5.87
C LYS A 162 -4.82 -12.42 -6.39
N SER A 163 -3.95 -11.45 -6.69
CA SER A 163 -4.31 -10.10 -7.13
C SER A 163 -3.15 -9.42 -7.86
N CYS A 164 -3.46 -8.38 -8.65
CA CYS A 164 -2.45 -7.49 -9.24
C CYS A 164 -1.95 -6.49 -8.20
N VAL A 165 -2.84 -5.98 -7.36
CA VAL A 165 -2.52 -5.04 -6.29
C VAL A 165 -3.39 -5.33 -5.08
N ALA A 166 -2.81 -5.19 -3.90
CA ALA A 166 -3.59 -5.31 -2.67
C ALA A 166 -3.18 -4.38 -1.54
N ALA A 167 -4.18 -3.95 -0.76
CA ALA A 167 -4.03 -3.12 0.44
C ALA A 167 -4.51 -3.89 1.67
N PHE A 168 -3.64 -4.12 2.64
CA PHE A 168 -3.88 -4.99 3.79
C PHE A 168 -3.78 -4.23 5.11
N ALA A 169 -4.43 -4.73 6.17
CA ALA A 169 -4.14 -4.37 7.57
C ALA A 169 -4.04 -2.85 7.86
N GLY A 170 -5.04 -2.09 7.40
CA GLY A 170 -5.16 -0.65 7.59
C GLY A 170 -4.23 0.19 6.72
N LYS A 171 -3.52 -0.39 5.75
CA LYS A 171 -2.61 0.34 4.86
C LYS A 171 -3.31 0.93 3.66
N GLY A 172 -2.92 2.15 3.28
CA GLY A 172 -3.40 2.84 2.08
C GLY A 172 -2.55 2.52 0.85
N LEU A 173 -3.20 2.16 -0.24
CA LEU A 173 -2.58 2.00 -1.55
C LEU A 173 -3.42 2.77 -2.57
N THR A 174 -2.78 3.65 -3.33
CA THR A 174 -3.38 4.28 -4.50
C THR A 174 -2.73 3.71 -5.75
N VAL A 175 -3.52 3.38 -6.77
CA VAL A 175 -3.03 2.94 -8.08
C VAL A 175 -3.64 3.84 -9.15
N LYS A 176 -2.78 4.41 -10.00
CA LYS A 176 -3.21 5.25 -11.10
C LYS A 176 -2.44 5.06 -12.39
N GLY A 177 -3.13 5.25 -13.51
CA GLY A 177 -2.53 5.28 -14.85
C GLY A 177 -1.99 3.93 -15.32
N ALA A 178 -2.66 2.83 -15.01
CA ALA A 178 -2.18 1.48 -15.33
C ALA A 178 -3.33 0.50 -15.61
N SER A 179 -3.05 -0.54 -16.40
CA SER A 179 -3.94 -1.69 -16.55
C SER A 179 -3.61 -2.77 -15.51
N LEU A 180 -4.61 -3.21 -14.75
CA LEU A 180 -4.53 -4.38 -13.88
C LEU A 180 -4.87 -5.63 -14.68
N ILE A 181 -3.91 -6.53 -14.85
CA ILE A 181 -4.04 -7.73 -15.68
C ILE A 181 -4.29 -8.96 -14.80
N GLY A 182 -5.56 -9.30 -14.61
CA GLY A 182 -5.95 -10.51 -13.90
C GLY A 182 -5.58 -11.79 -14.67
N THR A 183 -5.24 -12.84 -13.94
CA THR A 183 -5.00 -14.18 -14.51
C THR A 183 -6.09 -15.15 -14.08
N PRO A 184 -6.54 -16.07 -14.95
CA PRO A 184 -7.46 -17.15 -14.60
C PRO A 184 -7.04 -17.94 -13.36
N GLY A 185 -8.00 -18.34 -12.54
CA GLY A 185 -7.76 -19.25 -11.41
C GLY A 185 -8.76 -19.07 -10.28
N ALA A 186 -8.90 -20.11 -9.45
CA ALA A 186 -9.73 -20.03 -8.26
C ALA A 186 -9.27 -18.88 -7.36
N ASP A 187 -10.23 -18.07 -6.90
CA ASP A 187 -10.01 -16.96 -5.97
C ASP A 187 -9.08 -15.85 -6.49
N GLN A 188 -8.91 -15.74 -7.82
CA GLN A 188 -8.10 -14.70 -8.45
C GLN A 188 -8.86 -13.38 -8.62
N ARG A 189 -8.15 -12.26 -8.46
CA ARG A 189 -8.70 -10.89 -8.50
C ARG A 189 -7.80 -9.95 -9.29
N CYS A 190 -8.28 -8.74 -9.62
CA CYS A 190 -7.37 -7.69 -10.11
C CYS A 190 -6.92 -6.78 -8.96
N ALA A 191 -7.88 -6.21 -8.23
CA ALA A 191 -7.65 -5.30 -7.11
C ALA A 191 -8.29 -5.86 -5.83
N TRP A 192 -7.56 -5.83 -4.72
CA TRP A 192 -8.05 -6.39 -3.45
C TRP A 192 -7.71 -5.50 -2.25
N SER A 193 -8.71 -5.14 -1.46
CA SER A 193 -8.50 -4.63 -0.12
C SER A 193 -8.90 -5.68 0.91
N PHE A 194 -8.00 -5.99 1.86
CA PHE A 194 -8.24 -6.89 3.00
C PHE A 194 -7.94 -6.14 4.31
N GLY A 195 -8.96 -5.47 4.85
CA GLY A 195 -8.78 -4.56 5.98
C GLY A 195 -7.93 -3.32 5.69
N GLY A 196 -7.50 -3.08 4.45
CA GLY A 196 -6.78 -1.89 4.01
C GLY A 196 -7.68 -0.82 3.38
N ASN A 197 -7.05 0.18 2.74
CA ASN A 197 -7.71 1.17 1.92
C ASN A 197 -7.06 1.20 0.53
N LEU A 198 -7.83 0.91 -0.51
CA LEU A 198 -7.36 0.90 -1.89
C LEU A 198 -8.09 1.98 -2.69
N VAL A 199 -7.36 2.83 -3.39
CA VAL A 199 -7.90 3.83 -4.33
C VAL A 199 -7.43 3.49 -5.73
N LEU A 200 -8.38 3.42 -6.67
CA LEU A 200 -8.14 3.15 -8.07
C LEU A 200 -8.60 4.35 -8.89
N SER A 201 -7.68 4.99 -9.61
CA SER A 201 -7.90 6.21 -10.40
C SER A 201 -7.33 6.03 -11.80
N ASN A 202 -8.09 6.24 -12.86
CA ASN A 202 -7.57 6.08 -14.23
C ASN A 202 -6.91 4.70 -14.41
N VAL A 203 -7.68 3.63 -14.28
CA VAL A 203 -7.18 2.24 -14.42
C VAL A 203 -8.00 1.43 -15.40
N ASP A 204 -7.37 0.45 -16.03
CA ASP A 204 -8.06 -0.55 -16.84
C ASP A 204 -8.10 -1.89 -16.12
N PHE A 205 -9.23 -2.60 -16.20
CA PHE A 205 -9.32 -4.00 -15.79
C PHE A 205 -9.27 -4.91 -17.02
N ARG A 206 -8.24 -5.75 -17.09
CA ARG A 206 -8.03 -6.70 -18.19
C ARG A 206 -7.76 -8.09 -17.62
N SER A 207 -7.75 -9.08 -18.49
CA SER A 207 -7.36 -10.43 -18.11
C SER A 207 -6.66 -11.18 -19.23
N THR A 208 -5.88 -12.19 -18.86
CA THR A 208 -5.29 -13.14 -19.81
C THR A 208 -6.24 -14.30 -20.16
N GLY A 209 -7.41 -14.37 -19.54
CA GLY A 209 -8.44 -15.37 -19.81
C GLY A 209 -9.66 -15.24 -18.88
N ALA A 210 -10.57 -16.22 -18.97
CA ALA A 210 -11.78 -16.32 -18.14
C ALA A 210 -11.51 -17.00 -16.79
N GLY A 211 -12.42 -16.86 -15.83
CA GLY A 211 -12.36 -17.56 -14.54
C GLY A 211 -11.69 -16.80 -13.41
N ILE A 212 -11.62 -15.47 -13.50
CA ILE A 212 -11.28 -14.58 -12.38
C ILE A 212 -12.54 -14.37 -11.54
N LEU A 213 -12.41 -14.44 -10.21
CA LEU A 213 -13.53 -14.24 -9.28
C LEU A 213 -14.11 -12.84 -9.45
N THR A 214 -13.30 -11.80 -9.25
CA THR A 214 -13.76 -10.43 -9.37
C THR A 214 -12.67 -9.46 -9.79
N SER A 215 -13.03 -8.39 -10.49
CA SER A 215 -12.07 -7.33 -10.82
C SER A 215 -11.71 -6.53 -9.57
N VAL A 216 -12.71 -6.21 -8.74
CA VAL A 216 -12.54 -5.44 -7.51
C VAL A 216 -13.14 -6.18 -6.32
N LEU A 217 -12.33 -6.45 -5.30
CA LEU A 217 -12.81 -6.96 -4.02
C LEU A 217 -12.44 -6.02 -2.86
N ALA A 218 -13.44 -5.61 -2.08
CA ALA A 218 -13.23 -5.18 -0.70
C ALA A 218 -13.65 -6.32 0.24
N GLY A 219 -12.76 -6.72 1.14
CA GLY A 219 -12.99 -7.75 2.16
C GLY A 219 -12.45 -7.34 3.52
N ASN A 220 -12.94 -8.01 4.56
CA ASN A 220 -12.46 -7.96 5.95
C ASN A 220 -12.34 -6.53 6.49
N SER A 221 -13.45 -5.79 6.47
CA SER A 221 -13.51 -4.37 6.87
C SER A 221 -12.61 -3.42 6.07
N GLY A 222 -12.07 -3.87 4.93
CA GLY A 222 -11.29 -3.05 4.03
C GLY A 222 -12.18 -2.11 3.20
N SER A 223 -11.53 -1.23 2.43
CA SER A 223 -12.25 -0.35 1.51
C SER A 223 -11.59 -0.25 0.15
N VAL A 224 -12.41 -0.20 -0.90
CA VAL A 224 -11.95 0.14 -2.26
C VAL A 224 -12.73 1.35 -2.75
N THR A 225 -12.04 2.37 -3.27
CA THR A 225 -12.65 3.54 -3.90
C THR A 225 -12.26 3.59 -5.36
N LEU A 226 -13.24 3.61 -6.25
CA LEU A 226 -13.03 3.85 -7.68
C LEU A 226 -13.30 5.34 -7.95
N ILE A 227 -12.40 6.02 -8.64
CA ILE A 227 -12.51 7.42 -9.06
C ILE A 227 -11.90 7.60 -10.46
N ASP A 228 -12.16 8.76 -11.06
CA ASP A 228 -11.76 9.10 -12.42
C ASP A 228 -12.25 8.04 -13.43
N GLU A 229 -11.51 7.82 -14.51
CA GLU A 229 -11.90 6.87 -15.54
C GLU A 229 -11.51 5.43 -15.18
N ILE A 230 -12.44 4.50 -15.37
CA ILE A 230 -12.27 3.07 -15.11
C ILE A 230 -12.74 2.30 -16.33
N ASP A 231 -11.81 1.75 -17.09
CA ASP A 231 -12.14 0.95 -18.27
C ASP A 231 -12.17 -0.54 -17.92
N VAL A 232 -13.22 -1.23 -18.35
CA VAL A 232 -13.41 -2.65 -18.06
C VAL A 232 -13.40 -3.44 -19.37
N TYR A 233 -12.42 -4.32 -19.51
CA TYR A 233 -12.24 -5.21 -20.66
C TYR A 233 -12.43 -6.69 -20.30
N ASN A 234 -12.38 -7.04 -19.01
CA ASN A 234 -12.41 -8.42 -18.56
C ASN A 234 -13.80 -8.90 -18.13
N ALA A 235 -14.14 -10.13 -18.53
CA ALA A 235 -15.29 -10.85 -17.99
C ALA A 235 -14.84 -11.65 -16.75
N THR A 236 -15.37 -11.27 -15.58
CA THR A 236 -15.15 -11.94 -14.28
C THR A 236 -16.47 -12.55 -13.78
N GLN A 237 -16.48 -13.24 -12.63
CA GLN A 237 -17.75 -13.70 -12.06
C GLN A 237 -18.60 -12.52 -11.58
N SER A 238 -17.97 -11.53 -10.95
CA SER A 238 -18.55 -10.20 -10.70
C SER A 238 -17.55 -9.09 -10.96
N PHE A 239 -17.97 -7.93 -11.45
CA PHE A 239 -17.02 -6.81 -11.63
C PHE A 239 -16.58 -6.26 -10.28
N ILE A 240 -17.54 -5.98 -9.40
CA ILE A 240 -17.31 -5.42 -8.06
C ILE A 240 -17.88 -6.37 -7.01
N SER A 241 -17.11 -6.58 -5.94
CA SER A 241 -17.51 -7.33 -4.77
C SER A 241 -17.17 -6.62 -3.45
N ALA A 242 -18.10 -6.63 -2.50
CA ALA A 242 -17.88 -6.17 -1.12
C ALA A 242 -18.38 -7.24 -0.12
N GLN A 243 -17.49 -7.70 0.78
CA GLN A 243 -17.74 -8.81 1.71
C GLN A 243 -17.16 -8.51 3.10
N ASP A 244 -17.56 -9.27 4.12
CA ASP A 244 -17.01 -9.24 5.48
C ASP A 244 -16.91 -7.82 6.09
N GLY A 245 -18.02 -7.08 6.05
CA GLY A 245 -18.11 -5.71 6.57
C GLY A 245 -17.31 -4.65 5.79
N ALA A 246 -16.72 -5.02 4.64
CA ALA A 246 -15.94 -4.11 3.80
C ALA A 246 -16.82 -3.17 2.97
N VAL A 247 -16.23 -2.11 2.42
CA VAL A 247 -16.96 -1.09 1.67
C VAL A 247 -16.32 -0.80 0.31
N VAL A 248 -17.11 -0.83 -0.76
CA VAL A 248 -16.73 -0.29 -2.07
C VAL A 248 -17.44 1.04 -2.31
N TYR A 249 -16.69 2.05 -2.71
CA TYR A 249 -17.20 3.37 -3.08
C TYR A 249 -17.07 3.59 -4.59
N LEU A 250 -18.19 3.95 -5.23
CA LEU A 250 -18.22 4.37 -6.62
C LEU A 250 -18.21 5.91 -6.68
N GLY A 251 -17.03 6.46 -6.90
CA GLY A 251 -16.74 7.88 -6.76
C GLY A 251 -16.45 8.31 -5.33
N SER A 252 -16.12 9.59 -5.19
CA SER A 252 -16.00 10.32 -3.93
C SER A 252 -16.90 11.57 -3.96
N SER A 253 -16.93 12.34 -2.87
CA SER A 253 -17.68 13.60 -2.83
C SER A 253 -17.19 14.63 -3.85
N ASN A 254 -15.91 14.58 -4.23
CA ASN A 254 -15.27 15.60 -5.07
C ASN A 254 -14.79 15.08 -6.43
N ILE A 255 -14.71 13.75 -6.61
CA ILE A 255 -14.17 13.12 -7.80
C ILE A 255 -15.13 12.01 -8.23
N ALA A 256 -15.68 12.13 -9.43
CA ALA A 256 -16.57 11.12 -10.00
C ALA A 256 -15.79 9.88 -10.42
N ALA A 257 -16.47 8.72 -10.47
CA ALA A 257 -16.03 7.57 -11.24
C ALA A 257 -16.77 7.53 -12.60
N ASN A 258 -16.06 7.25 -13.67
CA ASN A 258 -16.63 6.96 -14.98
C ASN A 258 -16.24 5.53 -15.37
N ILE A 259 -17.16 4.58 -15.15
CA ILE A 259 -16.94 3.16 -15.43
C ILE A 259 -17.44 2.86 -16.84
N VAL A 260 -16.54 2.44 -17.72
CA VAL A 260 -16.84 2.20 -19.14
C VAL A 260 -16.58 0.74 -19.50
N LEU A 261 -17.63 0.04 -19.92
CA LEU A 261 -17.56 -1.32 -20.46
C LEU A 261 -17.11 -1.28 -21.91
N GLN A 262 -15.92 -1.81 -22.18
CA GLN A 262 -15.26 -1.67 -23.48
C GLN A 262 -15.72 -2.73 -24.51
N SER A 263 -16.44 -3.74 -24.06
CA SER A 263 -17.12 -4.74 -24.89
C SER A 263 -18.36 -5.27 -24.15
N LEU A 264 -19.15 -6.13 -24.79
CA LEU A 264 -20.26 -6.81 -24.11
C LEU A 264 -19.67 -7.84 -23.13
N LEU A 265 -19.66 -7.51 -21.84
CA LEU A 265 -19.07 -8.35 -20.80
C LEU A 265 -20.11 -9.22 -20.11
N SER A 266 -19.78 -10.48 -19.84
CA SER A 266 -20.65 -11.42 -19.14
C SER A 266 -20.18 -11.63 -17.70
N PHE A 267 -21.07 -11.41 -16.72
CA PHE A 267 -20.79 -11.64 -15.30
C PHE A 267 -21.63 -12.82 -14.78
N SER A 268 -20.99 -13.94 -14.46
CA SER A 268 -21.69 -15.19 -14.14
C SER A 268 -22.40 -15.18 -12.78
N ILE A 269 -22.03 -14.28 -11.86
CA ILE A 269 -22.75 -14.03 -10.61
C ILE A 269 -23.65 -12.82 -10.80
N ALA A 270 -23.04 -11.64 -10.94
CA ALA A 270 -23.71 -10.36 -11.17
C ALA A 270 -22.66 -9.27 -11.47
N PHE A 271 -23.05 -8.14 -12.08
CA PHE A 271 -22.14 -7.00 -12.21
C PHE A 271 -21.61 -6.53 -10.84
N ALA A 272 -22.51 -6.34 -9.87
CA ALA A 272 -22.18 -6.02 -8.47
C ALA A 272 -22.65 -7.15 -7.54
N SER A 273 -21.76 -7.67 -6.69
CA SER A 273 -22.10 -8.69 -5.67
C SER A 273 -21.74 -8.18 -4.28
N VAL A 274 -22.68 -8.19 -3.34
CA VAL A 274 -22.45 -7.70 -1.98
C VAL A 274 -23.02 -8.70 -0.98
N ALA A 275 -22.19 -9.15 -0.04
CA ALA A 275 -22.54 -10.17 0.93
C ALA A 275 -21.88 -9.90 2.29
N ASP A 276 -22.20 -10.70 3.31
CA ASP A 276 -21.53 -10.71 4.62
C ASP A 276 -21.37 -9.33 5.26
N SER A 277 -22.49 -8.59 5.32
CA SER A 277 -22.54 -7.20 5.82
C SER A 277 -21.65 -6.20 5.05
N GLY A 278 -21.15 -6.58 3.88
CA GLY A 278 -20.44 -5.70 2.96
C GLY A 278 -21.34 -4.59 2.43
N ARG A 279 -20.73 -3.51 1.95
CA ARG A 279 -21.44 -2.34 1.42
C ARG A 279 -20.88 -1.89 0.08
N LEU A 280 -21.75 -1.59 -0.87
CA LEU A 280 -21.41 -0.84 -2.07
C LEU A 280 -22.20 0.45 -2.05
N ILE A 281 -21.50 1.58 -2.12
CA ILE A 281 -22.09 2.91 -2.00
C ILE A 281 -21.76 3.72 -3.23
N ARG A 282 -22.81 4.13 -3.94
CA ARG A 282 -22.75 5.14 -4.98
C ARG A 282 -22.55 6.51 -4.33
N ARG A 283 -21.51 7.22 -4.75
CA ARG A 283 -21.35 8.64 -4.41
C ARG A 283 -21.52 9.53 -5.62
N ASN A 284 -20.64 9.36 -6.61
CA ASN A 284 -20.65 10.14 -7.83
C ASN A 284 -20.09 9.25 -8.93
N VAL A 285 -20.95 8.54 -9.65
CA VAL A 285 -20.53 7.59 -10.67
C VAL A 285 -21.47 7.58 -11.86
N THR A 286 -20.86 7.40 -13.02
CA THR A 286 -21.51 7.07 -14.29
C THR A 286 -21.03 5.68 -14.72
N ILE A 287 -21.94 4.88 -15.27
CA ILE A 287 -21.64 3.55 -15.80
C ILE A 287 -22.21 3.48 -17.22
N GLY A 288 -21.38 3.13 -18.19
CA GLY A 288 -21.75 3.11 -19.60
C GLY A 288 -20.92 2.15 -20.43
N GLY A 289 -20.94 2.35 -21.76
CA GLY A 289 -20.21 1.52 -22.73
C GLY A 289 -21.10 0.47 -23.39
N ALA A 290 -20.49 -0.64 -23.82
CA ALA A 290 -21.10 -1.67 -24.66
C ALA A 290 -22.14 -2.56 -23.93
N GLY A 291 -22.27 -2.41 -22.61
CA GLY A 291 -23.24 -3.13 -21.79
C GLY A 291 -22.72 -4.47 -21.23
N ALA A 292 -23.59 -5.18 -20.51
CA ALA A 292 -23.25 -6.44 -19.85
C ALA A 292 -24.40 -7.45 -19.89
N THR A 293 -24.06 -8.74 -19.82
CA THR A 293 -24.99 -9.85 -19.59
C THR A 293 -24.77 -10.44 -18.19
N GLY A 294 -25.80 -11.13 -17.68
CA GLY A 294 -25.87 -11.59 -16.30
C GLY A 294 -26.72 -10.66 -15.43
N LYS A 295 -26.79 -11.00 -14.14
CA LYS A 295 -27.58 -10.22 -13.17
C LYS A 295 -26.96 -8.83 -12.98
N ARG A 296 -27.80 -7.81 -12.81
CA ARG A 296 -27.35 -6.45 -12.48
C ARG A 296 -26.67 -6.36 -11.11
N PHE A 297 -27.25 -7.06 -10.14
CA PHE A 297 -26.69 -7.15 -8.80
C PHE A 297 -27.11 -8.44 -8.10
N ASP A 298 -26.32 -8.84 -7.11
CA ASP A 298 -26.68 -9.88 -6.13
C ASP A 298 -26.32 -9.35 -4.75
N VAL A 299 -27.32 -9.20 -3.87
CA VAL A 299 -27.12 -8.71 -2.51
C VAL A 299 -27.71 -9.71 -1.51
N SER A 300 -26.87 -10.19 -0.60
CA SER A 300 -27.24 -11.22 0.37
C SER A 300 -26.59 -11.02 1.74
N MET A 301 -26.98 -11.82 2.74
CA MET A 301 -26.31 -11.91 4.05
C MET A 301 -26.09 -10.54 4.71
N ASN A 302 -27.16 -9.75 4.80
CA ASN A 302 -27.17 -8.38 5.32
C ASN A 302 -26.26 -7.38 4.57
N GLY A 303 -25.83 -7.71 3.35
CA GLY A 303 -25.14 -6.79 2.47
C GLY A 303 -26.03 -5.61 2.05
N VAL A 304 -25.43 -4.47 1.75
CA VAL A 304 -26.16 -3.27 1.34
C VAL A 304 -25.57 -2.70 0.05
N ILE A 305 -26.42 -2.49 -0.95
CA ILE A 305 -26.12 -1.74 -2.15
C ILE A 305 -26.95 -0.46 -2.11
N ASP A 306 -26.29 0.68 -1.95
CA ASP A 306 -26.90 2.01 -1.97
C ASP A 306 -26.51 2.71 -3.28
N ILE A 307 -27.47 2.84 -4.18
CA ILE A 307 -27.36 3.51 -5.49
C ILE A 307 -28.05 4.86 -5.52
N ALA A 308 -28.41 5.41 -4.35
CA ALA A 308 -29.05 6.71 -4.17
C ALA A 308 -30.27 6.92 -5.09
N GLY A 309 -31.17 5.94 -5.16
CA GLY A 309 -32.41 6.03 -5.96
C GLY A 309 -32.20 5.87 -7.47
N GLY A 310 -31.07 5.32 -7.92
CA GLY A 310 -30.79 5.05 -9.35
C GLY A 310 -31.68 3.99 -10.01
N GLY A 311 -32.56 3.32 -9.25
CA GLY A 311 -33.50 2.31 -9.73
C GLY A 311 -32.87 0.93 -10.00
N ALA A 312 -33.71 -0.09 -10.17
CA ALA A 312 -33.29 -1.50 -10.32
C ALA A 312 -32.45 -1.80 -11.58
N THR A 313 -32.36 -0.86 -12.51
CA THR A 313 -31.59 -0.95 -13.75
C THR A 313 -30.29 -0.14 -13.73
N PHE A 314 -29.90 0.40 -12.57
CA PHE A 314 -28.70 1.24 -12.45
C PHE A 314 -27.42 0.52 -12.89
N PHE A 315 -27.23 -0.73 -12.47
CA PHE A 315 -26.12 -1.56 -12.93
C PHE A 315 -26.47 -2.24 -14.26
N PRO A 316 -25.49 -2.43 -15.16
CA PRO A 316 -25.71 -3.12 -16.43
C PRO A 316 -25.94 -4.62 -16.23
N GLY A 317 -26.71 -5.22 -17.14
CA GLY A 317 -27.11 -6.62 -17.08
C GLY A 317 -28.45 -6.87 -17.75
N ASP A 318 -28.61 -8.05 -18.35
CA ASP A 318 -29.83 -8.51 -19.03
C ASP A 318 -30.78 -9.29 -18.09
N ALA A 319 -30.29 -9.74 -16.94
CA ALA A 319 -31.09 -10.38 -15.90
C ALA A 319 -31.37 -9.43 -14.71
N ALA A 320 -32.55 -9.60 -14.10
CA ALA A 320 -32.91 -8.88 -12.88
C ALA A 320 -31.94 -9.21 -11.72
N GLY A 321 -31.69 -8.23 -10.85
CA GLY A 321 -30.88 -8.44 -9.66
C GLY A 321 -31.62 -9.24 -8.58
N THR A 322 -30.87 -9.80 -7.63
CA THR A 322 -31.41 -10.61 -6.52
C THR A 322 -31.11 -10.00 -5.16
N GLN A 323 -32.09 -10.10 -4.26
CA GLN A 323 -31.99 -9.73 -2.84
C GLN A 323 -32.37 -10.94 -2.01
N ALA A 324 -31.51 -11.37 -1.08
CA ALA A 324 -31.75 -12.54 -0.23
C ALA A 324 -31.20 -12.33 1.18
N SER A 325 -31.66 -13.11 2.18
CA SER A 325 -31.05 -13.17 3.51
C SER A 325 -30.72 -11.79 4.14
N GLY A 326 -31.68 -10.87 4.10
CA GLY A 326 -31.53 -9.51 4.65
C GLY A 326 -30.76 -8.52 3.78
N GLY A 327 -30.31 -8.91 2.58
CA GLY A 327 -29.67 -8.02 1.62
C GLY A 327 -30.58 -6.90 1.15
N GLN A 328 -30.04 -5.69 1.03
CA GLN A 328 -30.80 -4.50 0.64
C GLN A 328 -30.21 -3.82 -0.61
N TYR A 329 -31.10 -3.40 -1.50
CA TYR A 329 -30.80 -2.57 -2.66
C TYR A 329 -31.71 -1.34 -2.64
N ALA A 330 -31.12 -0.14 -2.58
CA ALA A 330 -31.86 1.13 -2.45
C ALA A 330 -31.26 2.23 -3.33
#